data_AF-A0A813FGN1-F1
#
_entry.id   AF-A0A813FGN1-F1
#
_cell.length_a   1.000
_cell.length_b   1.000
_cell.length_c   1.000
_cell.angle_alpha   90.00
_cell.angle_beta   90.00
_cell.angle_gamma   90.00
#
_symmetry.space_group_name_H-M   'P 1'
#
loop_
_entity.id
_entity.type
_entity.pdbx_description
1 polymer ?
#
loop_
_entity_poly.entity_id
_entity_poly.type
_entity_poly.pdbx_seq_one_letter_code
_entity_poly.pdbx_strand_id
1 'polypeptide(L)'
;MSQRRELARAVLEDPSLASCLLALTSQGTLRALSQTCRRWSSDAFTLAPGPSRTLSCLSSWPQAVDEAIAGAPSEQELRRQRLKALRDRLVEDLRRESCQVAEELERSSGAASRGSSDEQAGIAPGSGTTAADLTADTCAWFCQPAFRDRHTSDADLVAALQRGTNGDVRRLIICSSQLSNNGLARALETHWAGLTRLCLRNCEQSGAGEGKVTGAALASLAFCQRPLLTFLTLIGIPDVPVAKIAGACPGLRVFAMQGRLGESCGLEALAGCPKLEVLRLSLEPRAPSEHFFHIFSCCRQLRILDVYDATCVSDQLLGSLMLHAPGIDDFSGRHHGGSVSSSGALTAQMVAAFRSHYRGAQRIRIDNLVADSLL
;
A
#
# COMPACT_ATOMS: atom_id res chain seq x y z
N MET A 1 -3.10 -14.87 45.97
CA MET A 1 -1.97 -15.21 45.08
C MET A 1 -0.74 -15.72 45.86
N SER A 2 -0.38 -15.15 47.03
CA SER A 2 0.79 -15.59 47.83
C SER A 2 0.71 -17.04 48.34
N GLN A 3 -0.44 -17.42 48.91
CA GLN A 3 -0.65 -18.74 49.51
C GLN A 3 -0.52 -19.91 48.51
N ARG A 4 -0.93 -19.72 47.25
CA ARG A 4 -0.79 -20.76 46.21
C ARG A 4 0.67 -20.95 45.78
N ARG A 5 1.50 -19.90 45.86
CA ARG A 5 2.94 -20.01 45.57
C ARG A 5 3.69 -20.68 46.70
N GLU A 6 3.32 -20.41 47.95
CA GLU A 6 3.91 -21.08 49.13
C GLU A 6 3.55 -22.57 49.16
N LEU A 7 2.29 -22.92 48.86
CA LEU A 7 1.86 -24.31 48.77
C LEU A 7 2.60 -25.07 47.65
N ALA A 8 2.75 -24.46 46.48
CA ALA A 8 3.48 -25.06 45.36
C ALA A 8 4.97 -25.26 45.69
N ARG A 9 5.56 -24.35 46.48
CA ARG A 9 6.96 -24.45 46.91
C ARG A 9 7.15 -25.58 47.92
N ALA A 10 6.30 -25.65 48.95
CA ALA A 10 6.34 -26.70 49.95
C ALA A 10 6.16 -28.11 49.36
N VAL A 11 5.32 -28.23 48.33
CA VAL A 11 5.09 -29.50 47.60
C VAL A 11 6.28 -29.92 46.75
N LEU A 12 7.05 -28.96 46.21
CA LEU A 12 8.25 -29.23 45.39
C LEU A 12 9.51 -29.48 46.23
N GLU A 13 9.54 -28.99 47.48
CA GLU A 13 10.66 -29.18 48.40
C GLU A 13 10.62 -30.55 49.12
N ASP A 14 9.49 -31.26 49.10
CA ASP A 14 9.40 -32.65 49.59
C ASP A 14 9.72 -33.64 48.44
N PRO A 15 10.85 -34.37 48.50
CA PRO A 15 11.29 -35.26 47.43
C PRO A 15 10.31 -36.41 47.16
N SER A 16 9.59 -36.86 48.19
CA SER A 16 8.66 -37.98 48.09
C SER A 16 7.35 -37.58 47.39
N LEU A 17 6.88 -36.36 47.68
CA LEU A 17 5.70 -35.76 47.08
C LEU A 17 5.96 -35.31 45.62
N ALA A 18 7.14 -34.75 45.35
CA ALA A 18 7.57 -34.41 44.00
C ALA A 18 7.67 -35.65 43.09
N SER A 19 8.20 -36.76 43.60
CA SER A 19 8.27 -38.04 42.87
C SER A 19 6.88 -38.60 42.54
N CYS A 20 5.93 -38.56 43.49
CA CYS A 20 4.54 -38.96 43.26
C CYS A 20 3.83 -38.06 42.24
N LEU A 21 4.05 -36.75 42.25
CA LEU A 21 3.46 -35.82 41.27
C LEU A 21 4.04 -36.01 39.86
N LEU A 22 5.33 -36.35 39.75
CA LEU A 22 5.95 -36.72 38.48
C LEU A 22 5.40 -38.05 37.93
N ALA A 23 5.08 -39.01 38.80
CA ALA A 23 4.46 -40.27 38.41
C ALA A 23 2.99 -40.12 37.97
N LEU A 24 2.29 -39.10 38.47
CA LEU A 24 0.88 -38.84 38.18
C LEU A 24 0.65 -37.85 37.02
N THR A 25 1.70 -37.19 36.52
CA THR A 25 1.58 -36.19 35.45
C THR A 25 1.74 -36.83 34.08
N SER A 26 0.77 -36.58 33.20
CA SER A 26 0.85 -37.05 31.81
C SER A 26 2.08 -36.47 31.10
N GLN A 27 2.64 -37.18 30.13
CA GLN A 27 3.79 -36.71 29.33
C GLN A 27 3.55 -35.31 28.72
N GLY A 28 2.30 -34.95 28.40
CA GLY A 28 1.94 -33.62 27.90
C GLY A 28 2.12 -32.51 28.92
N THR A 29 1.84 -32.78 30.20
CA THR A 29 1.96 -31.80 31.29
C THR A 29 3.43 -31.49 31.60
N LEU A 30 4.29 -32.51 31.58
CA LEU A 30 5.74 -32.34 31.74
C LEU A 30 6.35 -31.52 30.58
N ARG A 31 5.85 -31.73 29.36
CA ARG A 31 6.29 -31.00 28.17
C ARG A 31 5.91 -29.51 28.21
N ALA A 32 4.72 -29.19 28.71
CA ALA A 32 4.28 -27.80 28.89
C ALA A 32 5.06 -27.08 30.01
N LEU A 33 5.37 -27.79 31.10
CA LEU A 33 6.16 -27.24 32.21
C LEU A 33 7.63 -27.03 31.83
N SER A 34 8.24 -27.94 31.05
CA SER A 34 9.62 -27.78 30.58
C SER A 34 9.80 -26.60 29.62
N GLN A 35 8.78 -26.27 28.83
CA GLN A 35 8.81 -25.14 27.90
C GLN A 35 8.68 -23.78 28.59
N THR A 36 8.09 -23.73 29.79
CA THR A 36 7.76 -22.48 30.48
C THR A 36 8.73 -22.10 31.59
N CYS A 37 9.60 -23.01 32.07
CA CYS A 37 10.48 -22.71 33.20
C CYS A 37 11.88 -23.34 33.07
N ARG A 38 12.86 -22.56 32.60
CA ARG A 38 14.29 -22.98 32.47
C ARG A 38 14.96 -23.39 33.79
N ARG A 39 14.48 -22.90 34.94
CA ARG A 39 14.99 -23.34 36.26
C ARG A 39 14.52 -24.75 36.63
N TRP A 40 13.31 -25.12 36.21
CA TRP A 40 12.73 -26.42 36.54
C TRP A 40 13.50 -27.58 35.90
N SER A 41 14.00 -27.39 34.67
CA SER A 41 14.84 -28.39 34.00
C SER A 41 16.19 -28.61 34.70
N SER A 42 16.73 -27.58 35.36
CA SER A 42 17.98 -27.68 36.12
C SER A 42 17.75 -28.45 37.43
N ASP A 43 16.70 -28.09 38.18
CA ASP A 43 16.43 -28.65 39.51
C ASP A 43 15.88 -30.09 39.45
N ALA A 44 15.10 -30.42 38.42
CA ALA A 44 14.63 -31.79 38.20
C ALA A 44 15.77 -32.77 37.85
N PHE A 45 16.82 -32.27 37.18
CA PHE A 45 17.99 -33.07 36.79
C PHE A 45 18.84 -33.45 38.01
N THR A 46 18.97 -32.56 38.99
CA THR A 46 19.67 -32.79 40.25
C THR A 46 18.90 -33.71 41.20
N LEU A 47 17.57 -33.61 41.23
CA LEU A 47 16.74 -34.36 42.19
C LEU A 47 16.41 -35.80 41.74
N ALA A 48 16.37 -36.07 40.43
CA ALA A 48 16.06 -37.40 39.89
C ALA A 48 16.81 -37.68 38.57
N PRO A 49 18.08 -38.14 38.63
CA PRO A 49 18.92 -38.31 37.45
C PRO A 49 18.49 -39.46 36.51
N GLY A 50 17.77 -40.46 37.03
CA GLY A 50 17.28 -41.60 36.25
C GLY A 50 16.18 -41.23 35.22
N PRO A 51 15.05 -40.65 35.65
CA PRO A 51 13.99 -40.16 34.75
C PRO A 51 14.46 -39.07 33.77
N SER A 52 15.42 -38.24 34.20
CA SER A 52 16.00 -37.17 33.39
C SER A 52 16.83 -37.70 32.22
N ARG A 53 17.49 -38.86 32.38
CA ARG A 53 18.17 -39.56 31.27
C ARG A 53 17.18 -40.08 30.23
N THR A 54 16.04 -40.60 30.67
CA THR A 54 14.95 -41.04 29.77
C THR A 54 14.34 -39.85 29.02
N LEU A 55 14.18 -38.70 29.67
CA LEU A 55 13.75 -37.46 29.02
C LEU A 55 14.79 -36.94 28.02
N SER A 56 16.09 -37.01 28.32
CA SER A 56 17.14 -36.64 27.34
C SER A 56 17.23 -37.57 26.14
N CYS A 57 16.89 -38.86 26.30
CA CYS A 57 16.76 -39.80 25.18
C CYS A 57 15.48 -39.59 24.37
N LEU A 58 14.42 -39.04 24.97
CA LEU A 58 13.19 -38.62 24.28
C LEU A 58 13.29 -37.20 23.70
N SER A 59 14.28 -36.41 24.14
CA SER A 59 14.55 -35.05 23.69
C SER A 59 15.84 -34.93 22.89
N SER A 60 16.36 -36.03 22.33
CA SER A 60 17.30 -35.94 21.21
C SER A 60 16.55 -35.36 20.02
N TRP A 61 16.43 -34.03 20.03
CA TRP A 61 15.99 -33.29 18.88
C TRP A 61 16.95 -33.64 17.74
N PRO A 62 16.45 -34.12 16.59
CA PRO A 62 17.31 -34.45 15.48
C PRO A 62 18.16 -33.22 15.14
N GLN A 63 19.44 -33.41 14.85
CA GLN A 63 20.34 -32.35 14.36
C GLN A 63 19.71 -31.56 13.19
N ALA A 64 18.84 -32.20 12.41
CA ALA A 64 18.01 -31.59 11.37
C ALA A 64 17.01 -30.52 11.88
N VAL A 65 16.58 -30.56 13.13
CA VAL A 65 15.70 -29.54 13.75
C VAL A 65 16.51 -28.36 14.27
N ASP A 66 17.70 -28.58 14.83
CA ASP A 66 18.61 -27.49 15.18
C ASP A 66 19.14 -26.77 13.92
N GLU A 67 19.41 -27.52 12.85
CA GLU A 67 19.70 -26.94 11.52
C GLU A 67 18.48 -26.24 10.91
N ALA A 68 17.27 -26.77 11.12
CA ALA A 68 16.03 -26.10 10.70
C ALA A 68 15.71 -24.86 11.53
N ILE A 69 16.13 -24.79 12.80
CA ILE A 69 15.95 -23.61 13.67
C ILE A 69 17.06 -22.57 13.44
N ALA A 70 18.29 -23.02 13.17
CA ALA A 70 19.40 -22.15 12.79
C ALA A 70 19.24 -21.58 11.37
N GLY A 71 18.59 -22.33 10.47
CA GLY A 71 18.23 -21.90 9.12
C GLY A 71 16.84 -21.27 9.00
N ALA A 72 15.98 -21.39 10.02
CA ALA A 72 14.69 -20.74 10.02
C ALA A 72 14.92 -19.22 10.08
N PRO A 73 14.37 -18.44 9.13
CA PRO A 73 14.32 -17.00 9.28
C PRO A 73 13.72 -16.69 10.64
N SER A 74 14.38 -15.81 11.41
CA SER A 74 13.88 -15.41 12.72
C SER A 74 12.40 -15.00 12.61
N GLU A 75 11.63 -15.13 13.69
CA GLU A 75 10.22 -14.72 13.69
C GLU A 75 10.04 -13.29 13.17
N GLN A 76 11.03 -12.43 13.43
CA GLN A 76 11.12 -11.08 12.91
C GLN A 76 11.32 -11.02 11.38
N GLU A 77 12.16 -11.89 10.80
CA GLU A 77 12.36 -12.00 9.35
C GLU A 77 11.15 -12.63 8.66
N LEU A 78 10.54 -13.67 9.24
CA LEU A 78 9.25 -14.21 8.79
C LEU A 78 8.15 -13.14 8.80
N ARG A 79 8.10 -12.32 9.85
CA ARG A 79 7.19 -11.17 9.93
C ARG A 79 7.50 -10.14 8.85
N ARG A 80 8.78 -9.83 8.61
CA ARG A 80 9.22 -8.92 7.53
C ARG A 80 8.85 -9.45 6.15
N GLN A 81 9.02 -10.75 5.90
CA GLN A 81 8.65 -11.40 4.64
C GLN A 81 7.13 -11.43 4.45
N ARG A 82 6.34 -11.71 5.50
CA ARG A 82 4.88 -11.63 5.44
C ARG A 82 4.41 -10.21 5.15
N LEU A 83 4.99 -9.21 5.80
CA LEU A 83 4.69 -7.80 5.52
C LEU A 83 5.08 -7.40 4.09
N LYS A 84 6.24 -7.87 3.61
CA LYS A 84 6.67 -7.65 2.22
C LYS A 84 5.70 -8.29 1.23
N ALA A 85 5.31 -9.54 1.44
CA ALA A 85 4.35 -10.24 0.57
C ALA A 85 2.96 -9.59 0.59
N LEU A 86 2.49 -9.14 1.77
CA LEU A 86 1.23 -8.38 1.89
C LEU A 86 1.32 -7.04 1.16
N ARG A 87 2.42 -6.30 1.31
CA ARG A 87 2.68 -5.05 0.57
C ARG A 87 2.69 -5.30 -0.92
N ASP A 88 3.41 -6.32 -1.40
CA ASP A 88 3.53 -6.62 -2.83
C ASP A 88 2.17 -7.06 -3.41
N ARG A 89 1.35 -7.81 -2.65
CA ARG A 89 -0.03 -8.15 -3.03
C ARG A 89 -0.94 -6.91 -3.08
N LEU A 90 -0.86 -6.03 -2.09
CA LEU A 90 -1.62 -4.78 -2.06
C LEU A 90 -1.26 -3.88 -3.24
N VAL A 91 0.02 -3.85 -3.64
CA VAL A 91 0.46 -3.15 -4.85
C VAL A 91 -0.12 -3.75 -6.12
N GLU A 92 -0.22 -5.08 -6.23
CA GLU A 92 -0.88 -5.75 -7.36
C GLU A 92 -2.39 -5.52 -7.39
N ASP A 93 -3.05 -5.51 -6.23
CA ASP A 93 -4.47 -5.22 -6.14
C ASP A 93 -4.72 -3.74 -6.46
N LEU A 94 -3.88 -2.82 -6.00
CA LEU A 94 -3.88 -1.41 -6.42
C LEU A 94 -3.68 -1.27 -7.93
N ARG A 95 -2.82 -2.08 -8.56
CA ARG A 95 -2.65 -2.09 -10.03
C ARG A 95 -3.93 -2.52 -10.73
N ARG A 96 -4.52 -3.66 -10.33
CA ARG A 96 -5.74 -4.19 -10.94
C ARG A 96 -6.91 -3.22 -10.74
N GLU A 97 -7.12 -2.75 -9.52
CA GLU A 97 -8.19 -1.82 -9.19
C GLU A 97 -7.98 -0.45 -9.85
N SER A 98 -6.76 0.07 -9.92
CA SER A 98 -6.51 1.35 -10.61
C SER A 98 -6.84 1.27 -12.09
N CYS A 99 -6.54 0.15 -12.75
CA CYS A 99 -6.95 -0.09 -14.13
C CYS A 99 -8.48 -0.24 -14.24
N GLN A 100 -9.11 -1.02 -13.36
CA GLN A 100 -10.56 -1.28 -13.38
C GLN A 100 -11.40 -0.03 -13.06
N VAL A 101 -11.07 0.70 -12.00
CA VAL A 101 -11.76 1.94 -11.60
C VAL A 101 -11.64 2.98 -12.71
N ALA A 102 -10.48 3.08 -13.34
CA ALA A 102 -10.28 3.99 -14.46
C ALA A 102 -11.12 3.59 -15.70
N GLU A 103 -11.30 2.29 -15.96
CA GLU A 103 -12.23 1.81 -16.98
C GLU A 103 -13.70 2.01 -16.62
N GLU A 104 -14.10 1.78 -15.37
CA GLU A 104 -15.48 1.98 -14.90
C GLU A 104 -15.88 3.47 -14.92
N LEU A 105 -14.97 4.36 -14.55
CA LEU A 105 -15.13 5.80 -14.68
C LEU A 105 -15.28 6.24 -16.15
N GLU A 106 -14.57 5.61 -17.08
CA GLU A 106 -14.73 5.85 -18.53
C GLU A 106 -16.05 5.29 -19.05
N ARG A 107 -16.46 4.08 -18.64
CA ARG A 107 -17.74 3.47 -19.03
C ARG A 107 -18.94 4.29 -18.53
N SER A 108 -18.88 4.74 -17.28
CA SER A 108 -19.96 5.54 -16.67
C SER A 108 -20.07 6.96 -17.25
N SER A 109 -18.94 7.58 -17.61
CA SER A 109 -18.96 8.91 -18.28
C SER A 109 -19.29 8.85 -19.77
N GLY A 110 -18.88 7.80 -20.48
CA GLY A 110 -19.14 7.63 -21.91
C GLY A 110 -20.60 7.29 -22.24
N ALA A 111 -21.31 6.62 -21.33
CA ALA A 111 -22.72 6.26 -21.53
C ALA A 111 -23.66 7.48 -21.62
N ALA A 112 -23.29 8.62 -21.03
CA ALA A 112 -24.10 9.83 -21.04
C ALA A 112 -24.03 10.64 -22.35
N SER A 113 -23.02 10.39 -23.22
CA SER A 113 -22.75 11.21 -24.42
C SER A 113 -23.19 10.58 -25.75
N ARG A 114 -23.71 9.35 -25.77
CA ARG A 114 -24.03 8.62 -27.02
C ARG A 114 -25.52 8.62 -27.40
N GLY A 115 -26.37 9.36 -26.70
CA GLY A 115 -27.75 9.58 -27.10
C GLY A 115 -27.91 10.90 -27.85
N SER A 116 -27.79 10.87 -29.19
CA SER A 116 -28.32 11.83 -30.17
C SER A 116 -27.30 12.18 -31.27
N SER A 117 -27.18 11.30 -32.26
CA SER A 117 -26.81 11.69 -33.63
C SER A 117 -27.42 10.66 -34.57
N ASP A 118 -28.67 10.90 -34.94
CA ASP A 118 -29.28 10.25 -36.09
C ASP A 118 -28.50 10.61 -37.36
N GLU A 119 -28.25 9.57 -38.15
CA GLU A 119 -28.24 9.52 -39.61
C GLU A 119 -27.74 10.74 -40.39
N GLN A 120 -26.60 10.59 -41.09
CA GLN A 120 -26.66 10.67 -42.56
C GLN A 120 -25.37 10.22 -43.29
N ALA A 121 -25.66 9.46 -44.35
CA ALA A 121 -24.98 9.37 -45.65
C ALA A 121 -23.60 8.69 -45.73
N GLY A 122 -23.62 7.51 -46.35
CA GLY A 122 -22.44 6.77 -46.77
C GLY A 122 -21.77 7.31 -48.03
N ILE A 123 -20.49 6.97 -48.16
CA ILE A 123 -19.71 7.02 -49.40
C ILE A 123 -18.79 5.77 -49.43
N ALA A 124 -18.78 5.11 -50.58
CA ALA A 124 -18.08 3.87 -50.91
C ALA A 124 -16.55 4.05 -51.09
N PRO A 125 -15.75 2.96 -51.15
CA PRO A 125 -14.29 3.01 -51.04
C PRO A 125 -13.60 3.14 -52.41
N GLY A 126 -12.64 4.08 -52.50
CA GLY A 126 -11.73 4.24 -53.62
C GLY A 126 -10.37 3.58 -53.33
N SER A 127 -10.02 2.62 -54.17
CA SER A 127 -8.78 1.86 -54.22
C SER A 127 -7.63 2.66 -54.84
N GLY A 128 -6.41 2.45 -54.32
CA GLY A 128 -5.18 2.46 -55.12
C GLY A 128 -4.15 3.52 -54.77
N THR A 129 -3.05 3.14 -54.11
CA THR A 129 -1.68 3.32 -54.64
C THR A 129 -0.65 2.58 -53.81
N THR A 130 0.22 1.86 -54.53
CA THR A 130 1.38 1.10 -54.08
C THR A 130 2.67 1.93 -54.12
N ALA A 131 3.66 1.49 -53.33
CA ALA A 131 5.11 1.77 -53.40
C ALA A 131 5.68 2.90 -52.52
N ALA A 132 6.03 2.54 -51.27
CA ALA A 132 7.24 3.00 -50.58
C ALA A 132 7.57 2.01 -49.45
N ASP A 133 8.33 0.98 -49.80
CA ASP A 133 8.55 -0.27 -49.05
C ASP A 133 9.74 -0.19 -48.06
N LEU A 134 9.92 0.94 -47.35
CA LEU A 134 11.08 1.14 -46.45
C LEU A 134 10.81 1.88 -45.12
N THR A 135 9.56 2.07 -44.68
CA THR A 135 9.27 2.78 -43.41
C THR A 135 8.15 2.18 -42.55
N ALA A 136 7.60 1.02 -42.92
CA ALA A 136 6.44 0.44 -42.23
C ALA A 136 6.79 -0.21 -40.87
N ASP A 137 8.04 -0.67 -40.68
CA ASP A 137 8.43 -1.42 -39.46
C ASP A 137 8.88 -0.51 -38.30
N THR A 138 9.23 0.75 -38.56
CA THR A 138 9.66 1.71 -37.52
C THR A 138 8.51 2.46 -36.86
N CYS A 139 7.27 2.35 -37.38
CA CYS A 139 6.07 2.96 -36.79
C CYS A 139 5.19 1.98 -36.00
N ALA A 140 5.39 0.66 -36.14
CA ALA A 140 4.59 -0.36 -35.47
C ALA A 140 4.61 -0.26 -33.94
N TRP A 141 5.66 0.35 -33.36
CA TRP A 141 5.75 0.51 -31.92
C TRP A 141 4.88 1.65 -31.34
N PHE A 142 4.40 2.61 -32.16
CA PHE A 142 3.41 3.61 -31.69
C PHE A 142 2.06 2.96 -31.37
N CYS A 143 1.74 1.86 -32.05
CA CYS A 143 0.52 1.08 -31.83
C CYS A 143 0.65 0.09 -30.66
N GLN A 144 1.81 0.02 -29.99
CA GLN A 144 1.94 -0.81 -28.80
C GLN A 144 1.35 -0.07 -27.60
N PRO A 145 0.28 -0.59 -26.97
CA PRO A 145 -0.33 0.03 -25.80
C PRO A 145 0.58 0.03 -24.56
N ALA A 146 1.72 -0.67 -24.61
CA ALA A 146 2.70 -0.75 -23.53
C ALA A 146 4.12 -1.00 -24.08
N PHE A 147 5.11 -0.32 -23.50
CA PHE A 147 6.53 -0.59 -23.76
C PHE A 147 7.01 -1.79 -22.92
N ARG A 148 7.96 -2.57 -23.44
CA ARG A 148 8.63 -3.61 -22.63
C ARG A 148 9.60 -2.95 -21.64
N ASP A 149 9.18 -2.96 -20.38
CA ASP A 149 9.69 -2.31 -19.14
C ASP A 149 11.23 -2.29 -18.91
N ARG A 150 12.06 -3.12 -19.57
CA ARG A 150 13.39 -3.39 -19.02
C ARG A 150 14.52 -2.40 -19.34
N HIS A 151 14.45 -1.61 -20.41
CA HIS A 151 15.60 -0.77 -20.82
C HIS A 151 15.22 0.55 -21.53
N THR A 152 14.03 1.10 -21.28
CA THR A 152 13.67 2.39 -21.90
C THR A 152 14.51 3.50 -21.27
N SER A 153 15.43 4.04 -22.06
CA SER A 153 16.25 5.19 -21.68
C SER A 153 15.47 6.51 -21.82
N ASP A 154 16.03 7.60 -21.29
CA ASP A 154 15.48 8.95 -21.49
C ASP A 154 15.33 9.30 -22.97
N ALA A 155 16.32 8.94 -23.79
CA ALA A 155 16.30 9.21 -25.23
C ALA A 155 15.18 8.45 -25.93
N ASP A 156 14.97 7.18 -25.56
CA ASP A 156 13.89 6.36 -26.11
C ASP A 156 12.53 6.95 -25.76
N LEU A 157 12.32 7.35 -24.50
CA LEU A 157 11.06 7.96 -24.07
C LEU A 157 10.80 9.30 -24.76
N VAL A 158 11.81 10.18 -24.84
CA VAL A 158 11.68 11.49 -25.49
C VAL A 158 11.43 11.33 -26.98
N ALA A 159 12.25 10.54 -27.68
CA ALA A 159 12.02 10.22 -29.08
C ALA A 159 10.64 9.60 -29.25
N ALA A 160 10.17 8.85 -28.24
CA ALA A 160 8.91 8.17 -28.37
C ALA A 160 7.70 9.11 -28.38
N LEU A 161 7.66 10.02 -27.42
CA LEU A 161 6.59 11.00 -27.28
C LEU A 161 6.65 12.08 -28.37
N GLN A 162 7.86 12.44 -28.84
CA GLN A 162 8.06 13.41 -29.94
C GLN A 162 7.47 12.98 -31.29
N ARG A 163 7.14 11.69 -31.49
CA ARG A 163 6.46 11.25 -32.70
C ARG A 163 4.96 11.53 -32.69
N GLY A 164 4.36 11.71 -31.53
CA GLY A 164 2.99 12.21 -31.42
C GLY A 164 2.93 13.72 -31.56
N THR A 165 1.79 14.27 -31.96
CA THR A 165 1.63 15.73 -31.92
C THR A 165 1.49 16.20 -30.47
N ASN A 166 1.81 17.48 -30.22
CA ASN A 166 1.76 18.04 -28.87
C ASN A 166 0.36 17.88 -28.27
N GLY A 167 0.28 17.27 -27.09
CA GLY A 167 -1.00 16.98 -26.42
C GLY A 167 -1.75 15.73 -26.87
N ASP A 168 -1.26 14.94 -27.85
CA ASP A 168 -1.94 13.69 -28.25
C ASP A 168 -1.92 12.61 -27.17
N VAL A 169 -0.89 12.65 -26.32
CA VAL A 169 -0.67 11.64 -25.28
C VAL A 169 -1.60 11.92 -24.11
N ARG A 170 -2.74 11.24 -24.07
CA ARG A 170 -3.72 11.35 -22.99
C ARG A 170 -3.39 10.50 -21.77
N ARG A 171 -2.76 9.35 -21.97
CA ARG A 171 -2.48 8.36 -20.92
C ARG A 171 -1.03 7.92 -21.03
N LEU A 172 -0.30 8.02 -19.92
CA LEU A 172 1.07 7.58 -19.84
C LEU A 172 1.29 6.76 -18.58
N ILE A 173 1.80 5.54 -18.75
CA ILE A 173 2.16 4.64 -17.67
C ILE A 173 3.62 4.30 -17.83
N ILE A 174 4.41 4.65 -16.83
CA ILE A 174 5.85 4.45 -16.81
C ILE A 174 6.19 3.62 -15.58
N CYS A 175 6.74 2.44 -15.84
CA CYS A 175 7.52 1.67 -14.89
C CYS A 175 8.93 1.61 -15.50
N SER A 176 9.91 2.25 -14.90
CA SER A 176 11.31 2.15 -15.35
C SER A 176 12.23 2.52 -14.21
N SER A 177 13.37 1.84 -14.17
CA SER A 177 14.48 2.14 -13.25
C SER A 177 15.59 2.98 -13.91
N GLN A 178 15.48 3.29 -15.21
CA GLN A 178 16.54 3.95 -15.99
C GLN A 178 16.20 5.40 -16.36
N LEU A 179 14.98 5.85 -16.08
CA LEU A 179 14.57 7.21 -16.43
C LEU A 179 15.11 8.22 -15.41
N SER A 180 15.68 9.31 -15.90
CA SER A 180 16.08 10.44 -15.08
C SER A 180 14.95 11.46 -14.93
N ASN A 181 15.10 12.35 -13.96
CA ASN A 181 14.19 13.49 -13.80
C ASN A 181 14.14 14.37 -15.05
N ASN A 182 15.30 14.60 -15.68
CA ASN A 182 15.41 15.47 -16.84
C ASN A 182 14.79 14.82 -18.07
N GLY A 183 15.01 13.52 -18.28
CA GLY A 183 14.39 12.77 -19.37
C GLY A 183 12.88 12.78 -19.26
N LEU A 184 12.35 12.44 -18.08
CA LEU A 184 10.91 12.44 -17.85
C LEU A 184 10.30 13.84 -17.98
N ALA A 185 10.93 14.87 -17.40
CA ALA A 185 10.44 16.25 -17.49
C ALA A 185 10.40 16.74 -18.95
N ARG A 186 11.47 16.51 -19.71
CA ARG A 186 11.54 16.88 -21.14
C ARG A 186 10.53 16.11 -21.98
N ALA A 187 10.35 14.83 -21.68
CA ALA A 187 9.39 13.99 -22.41
C ALA A 187 7.95 14.47 -22.18
N LEU A 188 7.62 14.93 -20.98
CA LEU A 188 6.26 15.35 -20.61
C LEU A 188 5.94 16.81 -20.97
N GLU A 189 6.95 17.67 -21.13
CA GLU A 189 6.79 19.12 -21.35
C GLU A 189 5.81 19.46 -22.48
N THR A 190 5.86 18.74 -23.59
CA THR A 190 5.00 18.97 -24.78
C THR A 190 3.62 18.31 -24.68
N HIS A 191 3.39 17.45 -23.69
CA HIS A 191 2.15 16.66 -23.58
C HIS A 191 1.32 16.97 -22.34
N TRP A 192 1.81 17.77 -21.39
CA TRP A 192 1.06 18.13 -20.17
C TRP A 192 -0.34 18.69 -20.42
N ALA A 193 -0.53 19.46 -21.50
CA ALA A 193 -1.81 20.05 -21.85
C ALA A 193 -2.88 19.00 -22.23
N GLY A 194 -2.47 17.84 -22.75
CA GLY A 194 -3.38 16.76 -23.17
C GLY A 194 -3.42 15.57 -22.23
N LEU A 195 -2.45 15.46 -21.33
CA LEU A 195 -2.29 14.31 -20.44
C LEU A 195 -3.38 14.30 -19.36
N THR A 196 -4.27 13.30 -19.42
CA THR A 196 -5.36 13.11 -18.46
C THR A 196 -5.03 12.06 -17.41
N ARG A 197 -4.14 11.11 -17.71
CA ARG A 197 -3.71 10.06 -16.78
C ARG A 197 -2.21 9.87 -16.80
N LEU A 198 -1.61 9.90 -15.61
CA LEU A 198 -0.20 9.63 -15.42
C LEU A 198 -0.01 8.61 -14.29
N CYS A 199 0.69 7.53 -14.59
CA CYS A 199 1.13 6.55 -13.60
C CYS A 199 2.65 6.46 -13.66
N LEU A 200 3.32 6.85 -12.58
CA LEU A 200 4.75 6.72 -12.43
C LEU A 200 5.06 5.72 -11.34
N ARG A 201 5.87 4.72 -11.67
CA ARG A 201 6.41 3.77 -10.72
C ARG A 201 7.92 3.74 -10.83
N ASN A 202 8.56 4.03 -9.71
CA ASN A 202 9.99 3.81 -9.56
C ASN A 202 10.24 2.34 -9.26
N CYS A 203 10.89 1.67 -10.20
CA CYS A 203 11.36 0.30 -9.97
C CYS A 203 12.68 0.40 -9.21
N GLU A 204 12.63 0.35 -7.87
CA GLU A 204 13.83 0.32 -7.04
C GLU A 204 14.62 -0.98 -7.31
N GLN A 205 15.54 -0.94 -8.28
CA GLN A 205 16.63 -1.90 -8.33
C GLN A 205 17.64 -1.48 -7.27
N SER A 206 17.68 -2.27 -6.20
CA SER A 206 18.51 -2.31 -4.98
C SER A 206 20.01 -1.87 -5.03
N GLY A 207 20.50 -1.16 -6.04
CA GLY A 207 21.86 -0.63 -6.09
C GLY A 207 21.86 0.89 -6.10
N ALA A 208 22.89 1.49 -5.51
CA ALA A 208 23.14 2.94 -5.45
C ALA A 208 23.45 3.56 -6.85
N GLY A 209 22.59 3.31 -7.83
CA GLY A 209 22.72 3.77 -9.20
C GLY A 209 22.07 5.14 -9.40
N GLU A 210 22.83 6.05 -10.00
CA GLU A 210 22.37 7.33 -10.54
C GLU A 210 21.27 7.09 -11.58
N GLY A 211 20.12 7.76 -11.42
CA GLY A 211 18.96 7.59 -12.33
C GLY A 211 17.60 7.42 -11.65
N LYS A 212 17.43 7.93 -10.42
CA LYS A 212 16.16 7.79 -9.70
C LYS A 212 15.19 8.91 -10.09
N VAL A 213 14.05 8.58 -10.71
CA VAL A 213 12.93 9.53 -10.83
C VAL A 213 12.48 9.95 -9.43
N THR A 214 12.51 11.24 -9.17
CA THR A 214 12.01 11.91 -7.97
C THR A 214 10.88 12.87 -8.36
N GLY A 215 10.22 13.46 -7.36
CA GLY A 215 9.19 14.45 -7.56
C GLY A 215 9.66 15.70 -8.31
N ALA A 216 10.97 15.94 -8.43
CA ALA A 216 11.51 17.03 -9.23
C ALA A 216 11.12 16.92 -10.72
N ALA A 217 10.97 15.69 -11.24
CA ALA A 217 10.50 15.48 -12.62
C ALA A 217 9.09 16.05 -12.86
N LEU A 218 8.27 16.11 -11.81
CA LEU A 218 6.91 16.64 -11.84
C LEU A 218 6.84 18.15 -11.58
N ALA A 219 7.97 18.81 -11.28
CA ALA A 219 7.97 20.25 -11.06
C ALA A 219 7.56 21.03 -12.32
N SER A 220 7.82 20.48 -13.51
CA SER A 220 7.41 21.07 -14.79
C SER A 220 5.89 21.21 -14.93
N LEU A 221 5.11 20.34 -14.28
CA LEU A 221 3.65 20.40 -14.25
C LEU A 221 3.14 21.75 -13.71
N ALA A 222 3.84 22.34 -12.76
CA ALA A 222 3.47 23.62 -12.14
C ALA A 222 3.54 24.81 -13.10
N PHE A 223 4.30 24.68 -14.19
CA PHE A 223 4.42 25.73 -15.21
C PHE A 223 3.44 25.52 -16.38
N CYS A 224 2.72 24.40 -16.42
CA CYS A 224 1.69 24.18 -17.42
C CYS A 224 0.48 25.07 -17.08
N GLN A 225 0.04 25.92 -18.02
CA GLN A 225 -1.04 26.86 -17.77
C GLN A 225 -2.39 26.18 -17.49
N ARG A 226 -2.61 24.95 -18.00
CA ARG A 226 -3.88 24.20 -17.88
C ARG A 226 -3.68 22.68 -18.05
N PRO A 227 -3.06 21.97 -17.11
CA PRO A 227 -2.96 20.52 -17.21
C PRO A 227 -4.36 19.90 -17.07
N LEU A 228 -4.69 18.97 -17.97
CA LEU A 228 -5.96 18.21 -17.95
C LEU A 228 -5.87 16.94 -17.09
N LEU A 229 -4.88 16.87 -16.20
CA LEU A 229 -4.59 15.69 -15.41
C LEU A 229 -5.73 15.42 -14.41
N THR A 230 -6.38 14.27 -14.58
CA THR A 230 -7.49 13.81 -13.72
C THR A 230 -7.11 12.60 -12.88
N PHE A 231 -6.10 11.85 -13.31
CA PHE A 231 -5.65 10.63 -12.65
C PHE A 231 -4.13 10.67 -12.48
N LEU A 232 -3.67 10.57 -11.23
CA LEU A 232 -2.25 10.53 -10.91
C LEU A 232 -1.96 9.40 -9.93
N THR A 233 -1.07 8.50 -10.32
CA THR A 233 -0.55 7.44 -9.46
C THR A 233 0.96 7.52 -9.38
N LEU A 234 1.50 7.57 -8.17
CA LEU A 234 2.93 7.70 -7.88
C LEU A 234 3.36 6.59 -6.93
N ILE A 235 4.25 5.70 -7.37
CA ILE A 235 4.70 4.56 -6.56
C ILE A 235 6.22 4.59 -6.45
N GLY A 236 6.75 4.70 -5.22
CA GLY A 236 8.20 4.72 -4.97
C GLY A 236 8.90 6.00 -5.44
N ILE A 237 8.15 7.08 -5.68
CA ILE A 237 8.70 8.37 -6.10
C ILE A 237 8.97 9.21 -4.83
N PRO A 238 10.23 9.52 -4.49
CA PRO A 238 10.56 10.38 -3.35
C PRO A 238 10.31 11.86 -3.69
N ASP A 239 10.18 12.70 -2.67
CA ASP A 239 10.16 14.18 -2.77
C ASP A 239 9.08 14.73 -3.71
N VAL A 240 7.91 14.09 -3.75
CA VAL A 240 6.78 14.52 -4.57
C VAL A 240 6.28 15.90 -4.13
N PRO A 241 6.25 16.92 -5.02
CA PRO A 241 5.79 18.26 -4.67
C PRO A 241 4.25 18.32 -4.71
N VAL A 242 3.58 17.61 -3.79
CA VAL A 242 2.11 17.44 -3.77
C VAL A 242 1.38 18.78 -3.85
N ALA A 243 1.84 19.81 -3.13
CA ALA A 243 1.22 21.13 -3.17
C ALA A 243 1.26 21.80 -4.55
N LYS A 244 2.37 21.67 -5.29
CA LYS A 244 2.49 22.20 -6.65
C LYS A 244 1.58 21.44 -7.60
N ILE A 245 1.51 20.11 -7.45
CA ILE A 245 0.64 19.26 -8.26
C ILE A 245 -0.83 19.62 -8.04
N ALA A 246 -1.27 19.72 -6.78
CA ALA A 246 -2.65 20.04 -6.45
C ALA A 246 -3.05 21.44 -6.94
N GLY A 247 -2.16 22.43 -6.80
CA GLY A 247 -2.39 23.79 -7.31
C GLY A 247 -2.46 23.86 -8.85
N ALA A 248 -1.66 23.04 -9.54
CA ALA A 248 -1.68 22.96 -11.00
C ALA A 248 -2.89 22.17 -11.54
N CYS A 249 -3.35 21.16 -10.80
CA CYS A 249 -4.38 20.22 -11.24
C CYS A 249 -5.66 20.26 -10.36
N PRO A 250 -6.43 21.36 -10.38
CA PRO A 250 -7.69 21.44 -9.61
C PRO A 250 -8.76 20.45 -10.10
N GLY A 251 -8.60 19.92 -11.32
CA GLY A 251 -9.46 18.89 -11.91
C GLY A 251 -9.11 17.45 -11.52
N LEU A 252 -8.16 17.23 -10.61
CA LEU A 252 -7.73 15.90 -10.19
C LEU A 252 -8.88 15.14 -9.52
N ARG A 253 -9.15 13.92 -10.00
CA ARG A 253 -10.22 13.02 -9.51
C ARG A 253 -9.66 11.82 -8.77
N VAL A 254 -8.50 11.31 -9.21
CA VAL A 254 -7.83 10.17 -8.58
C VAL A 254 -6.41 10.57 -8.23
N PHE A 255 -6.07 10.45 -6.95
CA PHE A 255 -4.71 10.58 -6.46
C PHE A 255 -4.31 9.34 -5.67
N ALA A 256 -3.31 8.64 -6.15
CA ALA A 256 -2.72 7.50 -5.47
C ALA A 256 -1.21 7.73 -5.27
N MET A 257 -0.73 7.56 -4.04
CA MET A 257 0.68 7.70 -3.73
C MET A 257 1.16 6.63 -2.75
N GLN A 258 2.27 5.99 -3.10
CA GLN A 258 3.05 5.14 -2.21
C GLN A 258 4.48 5.66 -2.15
N GLY A 259 5.00 5.93 -0.96
CA GLY A 259 6.39 6.36 -0.79
C GLY A 259 6.60 7.28 0.39
N ARG A 260 7.60 8.14 0.28
CA ARG A 260 7.94 9.12 1.31
C ARG A 260 7.45 10.50 0.89
N LEU A 261 6.87 11.24 1.84
CA LEU A 261 6.67 12.67 1.67
C LEU A 261 8.00 13.38 1.93
N GLY A 262 8.24 14.48 1.20
CA GLY A 262 9.35 15.38 1.52
C GLY A 262 9.11 16.10 2.85
N GLU A 263 10.14 16.76 3.37
CA GLU A 263 10.10 17.50 4.65
C GLU A 263 9.01 18.58 4.69
N SER A 264 8.75 19.20 3.53
CA SER A 264 7.64 20.13 3.33
C SER A 264 6.37 19.35 2.95
N CYS A 265 5.80 18.62 3.91
CA CYS A 265 4.54 17.89 3.72
C CYS A 265 3.41 18.87 3.39
N GLY A 266 3.02 18.95 2.11
CA GLY A 266 1.91 19.77 1.61
C GLY A 266 0.72 18.92 1.19
N LEU A 267 0.39 17.89 1.99
CA LEU A 267 -0.70 16.97 1.66
C LEU A 267 -2.07 17.66 1.71
N GLU A 268 -2.25 18.61 2.63
CA GLU A 268 -3.44 19.45 2.78
C GLU A 268 -3.77 20.24 1.51
N ALA A 269 -2.78 20.49 0.64
CA ALA A 269 -3.01 21.15 -0.63
C ALA A 269 -3.92 20.36 -1.58
N LEU A 270 -4.07 19.04 -1.38
CA LEU A 270 -5.06 18.23 -2.11
C LEU A 270 -6.50 18.72 -1.88
N ALA A 271 -6.76 19.50 -0.83
CA ALA A 271 -8.03 20.19 -0.66
C ALA A 271 -8.35 21.18 -1.79
N GLY A 272 -7.34 21.62 -2.55
CA GLY A 272 -7.49 22.40 -3.78
C GLY A 272 -8.05 21.61 -4.97
N CYS A 273 -8.26 20.29 -4.83
CA CYS A 273 -8.84 19.41 -5.83
C CYS A 273 -10.29 19.03 -5.44
N PRO A 274 -11.29 19.90 -5.64
CA PRO A 274 -12.67 19.66 -5.17
C PRO A 274 -13.37 18.50 -5.87
N LYS A 275 -12.84 18.03 -7.01
CA LYS A 275 -13.34 16.88 -7.78
C LYS A 275 -12.69 15.55 -7.38
N LEU A 276 -11.90 15.53 -6.31
CA LEU A 276 -11.22 14.33 -5.86
C LEU A 276 -12.24 13.29 -5.36
N GLU A 277 -12.26 12.14 -6.03
CA GLU A 277 -13.16 11.02 -5.78
C GLU A 277 -12.44 9.83 -5.15
N VAL A 278 -11.16 9.65 -5.49
CA VAL A 278 -10.35 8.53 -5.03
C VAL A 278 -9.05 9.06 -4.45
N LEU A 279 -8.82 8.76 -3.17
CA LEU A 279 -7.57 9.07 -2.48
C LEU A 279 -6.99 7.79 -1.89
N ARG A 280 -5.81 7.39 -2.38
CA ARG A 280 -5.11 6.19 -1.89
C ARG A 280 -3.69 6.54 -1.49
N LEU A 281 -3.37 6.40 -0.21
CA LEU A 281 -2.09 6.82 0.35
C LEU A 281 -1.48 5.70 1.19
N SER A 282 -0.20 5.44 0.94
CA SER A 282 0.65 4.57 1.74
C SER A 282 1.99 5.29 1.97
N LEU A 283 2.15 5.91 3.14
CA LEU A 283 3.23 6.88 3.37
C LEU A 283 4.18 6.41 4.46
N GLU A 284 5.47 6.67 4.27
CA GLU A 284 6.51 6.45 5.28
C GLU A 284 7.44 7.67 5.36
N PRO A 285 7.46 8.43 6.47
CA PRO A 285 6.64 8.27 7.67
C PRO A 285 5.16 8.62 7.41
N ARG A 286 4.31 8.30 8.38
CA ARG A 286 2.89 8.64 8.33
C ARG A 286 2.66 10.13 8.45
N ALA A 287 1.64 10.61 7.76
CA ALA A 287 1.17 11.98 7.86
C ALA A 287 0.27 12.16 9.09
N PRO A 288 0.40 13.31 9.80
CA PRO A 288 -0.56 13.73 10.81
C PRO A 288 -2.01 13.73 10.29
N SER A 289 -2.98 13.39 11.15
CA SER A 289 -4.39 13.31 10.77
C SER A 289 -4.99 14.66 10.36
N GLU A 290 -4.41 15.75 10.84
CA GLU A 290 -4.83 17.14 10.60
C GLU A 290 -4.82 17.50 9.11
N HIS A 291 -3.84 16.98 8.35
CA HIS A 291 -3.77 17.18 6.91
C HIS A 291 -5.02 16.61 6.19
N PHE A 292 -5.59 15.53 6.72
CA PHE A 292 -6.75 14.87 6.13
C PHE A 292 -8.05 15.60 6.44
N PHE A 293 -8.17 16.26 7.59
CA PHE A 293 -9.38 17.01 7.95
C PHE A 293 -9.70 18.10 6.92
N HIS A 294 -8.68 18.80 6.45
CA HIS A 294 -8.85 19.83 5.42
C HIS A 294 -9.19 19.22 4.05
N ILE A 295 -8.66 18.04 3.72
CA ILE A 295 -9.02 17.34 2.48
C ILE A 295 -10.49 16.95 2.53
N PHE A 296 -10.96 16.37 3.64
CA PHE A 296 -12.35 15.93 3.77
C PHE A 296 -13.34 17.09 3.65
N SER A 297 -13.05 18.24 4.26
CA SER A 297 -13.93 19.41 4.24
C SER A 297 -14.11 20.02 2.84
N CYS A 298 -13.10 19.91 1.98
CA CYS A 298 -13.10 20.46 0.63
C CYS A 298 -13.47 19.45 -0.47
N CYS A 299 -13.06 18.19 -0.34
CA CYS A 299 -13.26 17.14 -1.35
C CYS A 299 -14.55 16.34 -1.09
N ARG A 300 -15.71 17.00 -1.21
CA ARG A 300 -17.03 16.37 -0.92
C ARG A 300 -17.43 15.24 -1.88
N GLN A 301 -16.72 15.08 -2.99
CA GLN A 301 -16.94 14.01 -3.97
C GLN A 301 -16.14 12.74 -3.64
N LEU A 302 -15.45 12.69 -2.51
CA LEU A 302 -14.65 11.54 -2.12
C LEU A 302 -15.54 10.30 -1.91
N ARG A 303 -15.23 9.22 -2.63
CA ARG A 303 -15.94 7.93 -2.60
C ARG A 303 -15.05 6.80 -2.12
N ILE A 304 -13.77 6.82 -2.50
CA ILE A 304 -12.80 5.79 -2.15
C ILE A 304 -11.67 6.44 -1.36
N LEU A 305 -11.47 5.98 -0.13
CA LEU A 305 -10.42 6.45 0.75
C LEU A 305 -9.62 5.27 1.32
N ASP A 306 -8.37 5.15 0.88
CA ASP A 306 -7.41 4.20 1.45
C ASP A 306 -6.25 4.96 2.08
N VAL A 307 -6.17 4.89 3.41
CA VAL A 307 -5.12 5.56 4.21
C VAL A 307 -4.42 4.57 5.14
N TYR A 308 -4.46 3.28 4.79
CA TYR A 308 -4.06 2.16 5.65
C TYR A 308 -2.68 2.34 6.30
N ASP A 309 -1.69 2.76 5.52
CA ASP A 309 -0.35 3.06 6.03
C ASP A 309 0.00 4.54 5.94
N ALA A 310 -0.94 5.42 5.58
CA ALA A 310 -0.69 6.86 5.47
C ALA A 310 -0.91 7.63 6.77
N THR A 311 -1.88 7.24 7.60
CA THR A 311 -2.18 7.91 8.87
C THR A 311 -2.74 6.92 9.90
N CYS A 312 -2.83 7.35 11.16
CA CYS A 312 -3.48 6.56 12.20
C CYS A 312 -4.97 6.86 12.22
N VAL A 313 -5.80 5.82 12.10
CA VAL A 313 -7.25 5.98 12.24
C VAL A 313 -7.60 6.24 13.70
N SER A 314 -8.27 7.36 13.98
CA SER A 314 -8.73 7.79 15.30
C SER A 314 -10.21 8.16 15.27
N ASP A 315 -10.82 8.36 16.44
CA ASP A 315 -12.21 8.82 16.54
C ASP A 315 -12.43 10.16 15.84
N GLN A 316 -11.47 11.07 15.93
CA GLN A 316 -11.52 12.38 15.28
C GLN A 316 -11.49 12.26 13.76
N LEU A 317 -10.64 11.38 13.22
CA LEU A 317 -10.55 11.14 11.77
C LEU A 317 -11.86 10.57 11.23
N LEU A 318 -12.43 9.56 11.89
CA LEU A 318 -13.70 8.97 11.48
C LEU A 318 -14.85 9.97 11.62
N GLY A 319 -14.89 10.74 12.72
CA GLY A 319 -15.88 11.80 12.94
C GLY A 319 -15.83 12.88 11.86
N SER A 320 -14.63 13.38 11.54
CA SER A 320 -14.42 14.36 10.47
C SER A 320 -14.85 13.80 9.10
N LEU A 321 -14.50 12.55 8.81
CA LEU A 321 -14.88 11.90 7.56
C LEU A 321 -16.41 11.78 7.43
N MET A 322 -17.12 11.29 8.46
CA MET A 322 -18.60 11.25 8.51
C MET A 322 -19.25 12.62 8.32
N LEU A 323 -18.63 13.68 8.85
CA LEU A 323 -19.18 15.03 8.74
C LEU A 323 -19.04 15.62 7.34
N HIS A 324 -17.95 15.31 6.64
CA HIS A 324 -17.56 16.05 5.43
C HIS A 324 -17.59 15.24 4.13
N ALA A 325 -17.53 13.91 4.19
CA ALA A 325 -17.51 13.03 3.04
C ALA A 325 -18.67 12.01 3.07
N PRO A 326 -19.93 12.44 2.93
CA PRO A 326 -21.10 11.55 3.12
C PRO A 326 -21.22 10.41 2.10
N GLY A 327 -20.44 10.45 1.00
CA GLY A 327 -20.53 9.52 -0.13
C GLY A 327 -19.46 8.44 -0.18
N ILE A 328 -18.87 8.05 0.95
CA ILE A 328 -17.84 7.00 0.99
C ILE A 328 -18.45 5.63 0.68
N ASP A 329 -17.97 5.01 -0.40
CA ASP A 329 -18.29 3.66 -0.82
C ASP A 329 -17.25 2.65 -0.38
N ASP A 330 -15.99 3.08 -0.24
CA ASP A 330 -14.87 2.23 0.13
C ASP A 330 -13.91 2.95 1.07
N PHE A 331 -13.69 2.36 2.24
CA PHE A 331 -12.78 2.87 3.25
C PHE A 331 -11.80 1.79 3.71
N SER A 332 -10.52 2.13 3.75
CA SER A 332 -9.45 1.31 4.30
C SER A 332 -8.54 2.15 5.20
N GLY A 333 -8.34 1.69 6.44
CA GLY A 333 -7.52 2.38 7.42
C GLY A 333 -7.00 1.45 8.52
N ARG A 334 -5.90 1.84 9.17
CA ARG A 334 -5.31 1.08 10.28
C ARG A 334 -5.24 1.92 11.55
N HIS A 335 -5.71 1.36 12.65
CA HIS A 335 -5.49 1.90 13.98
C HIS A 335 -4.21 1.34 14.60
N HIS A 336 -3.40 2.22 15.19
CA HIS A 336 -2.18 1.85 15.90
C HIS A 336 -2.39 1.98 17.39
N GLY A 337 -2.89 0.92 18.02
CA GLY A 337 -3.15 0.90 19.47
C GLY A 337 -1.90 0.77 20.35
N GLY A 338 -0.75 1.29 19.90
CA GLY A 338 0.57 0.94 20.45
C GLY A 338 1.38 2.09 21.07
N SER A 339 0.90 3.33 21.10
CA SER A 339 1.66 4.43 21.70
C SER A 339 0.80 5.28 22.60
N VAL A 340 1.23 5.37 23.86
CA VAL A 340 0.56 5.93 25.05
C VAL A 340 0.32 7.45 24.98
N SER A 341 0.52 8.06 23.82
CA SER A 341 0.38 9.51 23.59
C SER A 341 -1.05 9.90 23.18
N SER A 342 -1.98 9.65 24.11
CA SER A 342 -3.09 10.51 24.57
C SER A 342 -4.06 11.30 23.65
N SER A 343 -3.99 11.32 22.31
CA SER A 343 -4.91 12.23 21.55
C SER A 343 -6.00 11.59 20.68
N GLY A 344 -6.02 10.27 20.50
CA GLY A 344 -7.03 9.69 19.61
C GLY A 344 -7.18 8.19 19.73
N ALA A 345 -7.66 7.71 20.88
CA ALA A 345 -8.11 6.33 20.98
C ALA A 345 -9.24 6.10 19.97
N LEU A 346 -9.15 5.02 19.20
CA LEU A 346 -10.25 4.58 18.35
C LEU A 346 -11.19 3.73 19.22
N THR A 347 -12.37 4.25 19.52
CA THR A 347 -13.36 3.54 20.34
C THR A 347 -14.17 2.57 19.49
N ALA A 348 -14.57 1.44 20.09
CA ALA A 348 -15.46 0.49 19.43
C ALA A 348 -16.82 1.13 19.05
N GLN A 349 -17.29 2.07 19.88
CA GLN A 349 -18.51 2.82 19.62
C GLN A 349 -18.38 3.68 18.36
N MET A 350 -17.25 4.38 18.17
CA MET A 350 -17.03 5.16 16.96
C MET A 350 -16.95 4.30 15.70
N VAL A 351 -16.28 3.14 15.78
CA VAL A 351 -16.23 2.19 14.65
C VAL A 351 -17.64 1.69 14.29
N ALA A 352 -18.46 1.38 15.29
CA ALA A 352 -19.85 0.97 15.07
C ALA A 352 -20.68 2.12 14.45
N ALA A 353 -20.53 3.35 14.95
CA ALA A 353 -21.19 4.53 14.40
C ALA A 353 -20.78 4.79 12.95
N PHE A 354 -19.48 4.67 12.65
CA PHE A 354 -18.94 4.82 11.29
C PHE A 354 -19.54 3.81 10.31
N ARG A 355 -19.56 2.52 10.68
CA ARG A 355 -20.19 1.47 9.86
C ARG A 355 -21.68 1.68 9.65
N SER A 356 -22.38 2.16 10.68
CA SER A 356 -23.81 2.48 10.59
C SER A 356 -24.08 3.66 9.66
N HIS A 357 -23.25 4.72 9.76
CA HIS A 357 -23.34 5.91 8.91
C HIS A 357 -23.16 5.54 7.42
N TYR A 358 -22.16 4.71 7.12
CA TYR A 358 -21.86 4.22 5.77
C TYR A 358 -22.42 2.83 5.49
N ARG A 359 -23.65 2.54 5.90
CA ARG A 359 -24.29 1.22 5.69
C ARG A 359 -24.36 0.75 4.23
N GLY A 360 -24.29 1.68 3.28
CA GLY A 360 -24.31 1.41 1.84
C GLY A 360 -22.92 1.22 1.22
N ALA A 361 -21.85 1.42 1.98
CA ALA A 361 -20.49 1.25 1.50
C ALA A 361 -20.24 -0.23 1.15
N GLN A 362 -19.55 -0.44 0.04
CA GLN A 362 -19.18 -1.77 -0.44
C GLN A 362 -18.12 -2.41 0.47
N ARG A 363 -17.19 -1.60 0.97
CA ARG A 363 -16.06 -2.09 1.77
C ARG A 363 -15.71 -1.08 2.86
N ILE A 364 -15.72 -1.52 4.11
CA ILE A 364 -15.19 -0.76 5.25
C ILE A 364 -14.22 -1.66 6.00
N ARG A 365 -12.93 -1.38 5.86
CA ARG A 365 -11.85 -2.08 6.55
C ARG A 365 -11.15 -1.16 7.54
N ILE A 366 -11.25 -1.51 8.81
CA ILE A 366 -10.55 -0.84 9.90
C ILE A 366 -9.79 -1.93 10.66
N ASP A 367 -8.48 -2.00 10.43
CA ASP A 367 -7.66 -3.00 11.12
C ASP A 367 -7.26 -2.44 12.49
N ASN A 368 -7.61 -3.16 13.55
CA ASN A 368 -7.28 -2.80 14.93
C ASN A 368 -6.39 -3.89 15.55
N LEU A 369 -5.08 -3.66 15.54
CA LEU A 369 -4.08 -4.65 15.99
C LEU A 369 -4.27 -5.12 17.45
N VAL A 370 -5.02 -4.38 18.27
CA VAL A 370 -5.24 -4.71 19.69
C VAL A 370 -6.38 -5.72 19.88
N ALA A 371 -7.39 -5.74 19.01
CA ALA A 371 -8.52 -6.66 19.14
C ALA A 371 -8.17 -8.08 18.70
N ASP A 372 -7.33 -8.22 17.67
CA ASP A 372 -6.94 -9.53 17.12
C ASP A 372 -5.88 -10.27 17.96
N SER A 373 -5.30 -9.61 18.97
CA SER A 373 -4.28 -10.22 19.85
C SER A 373 -4.83 -10.75 21.17
N LEU A 374 -6.15 -10.63 21.41
CA LEU A 374 -6.85 -11.10 22.60
C LEU A 374 -7.82 -12.27 22.31
N LEU A 375 -7.89 -12.73 21.06
CA LEU A 375 -8.56 -13.95 20.60
C LEU A 375 -7.49 -14.97 20.20
#